data_AF-A0A031LS83-F1
#
_entry.id   AF-A0A031LS83-F1
#
_cell.length_a   1.000
_cell.length_b   1.000
_cell.length_c   1.000
_cell.angle_alpha   90.00
_cell.angle_beta   90.00
_cell.angle_gamma   90.00
#
_symmetry.space_group_name_H-M   'P 1'
#
loop_
_entity.id
_entity.type
_entity.pdbx_description
1 polymer ?
#
loop_
_entity_poly.entity_id
_entity_poly.type
_entity_poly.pdbx_seq_one_letter_code
_entity_poly.pdbx_strand_id
1 'polypeptide(L)'
;MKLAVLGSNKLVTTTDAILTEIFAGVRPDEVIILAEEEPKKPFNELKNVLSVVGLNAEIKAKVLGEGVKSWRENIPSVEADVADVTPGRKYMAYAVLAYSKTREIRYAYLKEEQKGYKIFGYVPFDKIKLLEMRSGNEVQLDPPKTKRGLERKVKLSTDSLNALINIYSLLGEVTIRYDQNEMKKKDLSKQNFYDLSNEEQMCLTRSGFFKFEREKDVMQEAMGDSFFFADTNIYIKIGDRLRDIAYNRASGMRLLSSRAVYNELIEHTKNTQRDNSVIMFHLGMSTYRRLHQPPLTSEIRGQGDIPLIFEAKKLKAELPNNLVIITQDKRVSSSSSSQGVKSIYVGNPSPSMNGNIGEFLYCLSFYKNIDIVVKGERMAELHNEVLSDNFTNKLSQIKTINDEYNYPKFLSELEKFLMPSEH
;
A
#
# COMPACT_ATOMS: atom_id res chain seq x y z
N MET A 1 24.32 1.70 -23.09
CA MET A 1 24.52 1.33 -21.66
C MET A 1 23.72 0.06 -21.36
N LYS A 2 24.31 -0.91 -20.65
CA LYS A 2 23.70 -2.19 -20.28
C LYS A 2 23.56 -2.30 -18.76
N LEU A 3 22.34 -2.55 -18.29
CA LEU A 3 22.04 -2.80 -16.88
C LEU A 3 21.80 -4.30 -16.69
N ALA A 4 22.57 -4.95 -15.82
CA ALA A 4 22.26 -6.28 -15.33
C ALA A 4 21.55 -6.19 -13.98
N VAL A 5 20.53 -7.01 -13.75
CA VAL A 5 19.82 -7.10 -12.48
C VAL A 5 19.64 -8.56 -12.13
N LEU A 6 19.91 -8.95 -10.87
CA LEU A 6 19.62 -10.31 -10.42
C LEU A 6 18.11 -10.59 -10.48
N GLY A 7 17.73 -11.82 -10.81
CA GLY A 7 16.34 -12.24 -10.85
C GLY A 7 15.87 -12.71 -9.48
N SER A 8 14.70 -12.24 -9.04
CA SER A 8 13.94 -12.83 -7.94
C SER A 8 12.78 -13.69 -8.49
N ASN A 9 12.32 -14.64 -7.68
CA ASN A 9 11.07 -15.36 -7.94
C ASN A 9 9.83 -14.45 -7.83
N LYS A 10 9.96 -13.29 -7.19
CA LYS A 10 8.93 -12.25 -7.13
C LYS A 10 9.21 -11.18 -8.18
N LEU A 11 8.28 -11.03 -9.13
CA LEU A 11 8.35 -10.04 -10.22
C LEU A 11 8.67 -8.64 -9.69
N VAL A 12 7.93 -8.21 -8.65
CA VAL A 12 8.06 -6.88 -8.05
C VAL A 12 9.47 -6.58 -7.55
N THR A 13 10.18 -7.55 -6.98
CA THR A 13 11.53 -7.34 -6.42
C THR A 13 12.55 -7.07 -7.52
N THR A 14 12.48 -7.80 -8.63
CA THR A 14 13.33 -7.54 -9.80
C THR A 14 13.00 -6.19 -10.44
N THR A 15 11.71 -5.85 -10.53
CA THR A 15 11.25 -4.58 -11.10
C THR A 15 11.70 -3.39 -10.28
N ASP A 16 11.57 -3.45 -8.96
CA ASP A 16 12.00 -2.38 -8.06
C ASP A 16 13.51 -2.14 -8.13
N ALA A 17 14.32 -3.20 -8.30
CA ALA A 17 15.76 -3.06 -8.52
C ALA A 17 16.08 -2.35 -9.85
N ILE A 18 15.44 -2.75 -10.96
CA ILE A 18 15.57 -2.07 -12.26
C ILE A 18 15.20 -0.57 -12.13
N LEU A 19 14.07 -0.28 -11.48
CA LEU A 19 13.58 1.09 -11.32
C LEU A 19 14.45 1.91 -10.36
N THR A 20 15.03 1.29 -9.33
CA THR A 20 15.99 1.96 -8.43
C THR A 20 17.20 2.47 -9.21
N GLU A 21 17.77 1.65 -10.08
CA GLU A 21 18.91 2.05 -10.92
C GLU A 21 18.55 3.17 -11.91
N ILE A 22 17.35 3.09 -12.52
CA ILE A 22 16.86 4.16 -13.38
C ILE A 22 16.69 5.47 -12.60
N PHE A 23 16.17 5.39 -11.37
CA PHE A 23 16.07 6.53 -10.46
C PHE A 23 17.42 6.95 -9.86
N ALA A 24 18.49 6.19 -10.07
CA ALA A 24 19.88 6.55 -9.79
C ALA A 24 20.61 7.11 -11.03
N GLY A 25 19.87 7.49 -12.07
CA GLY A 25 20.41 8.09 -13.29
C GLY A 25 20.83 7.09 -14.38
N VAL A 26 20.66 5.78 -14.18
CA VAL A 26 20.96 4.79 -15.23
C VAL A 26 19.96 4.95 -16.38
N ARG A 27 20.46 5.01 -17.62
CA ARG A 27 19.66 5.12 -18.85
C ARG A 27 20.04 3.96 -19.78
N PRO A 28 19.52 2.75 -19.52
CA PRO A 28 19.95 1.56 -20.24
C PRO A 28 19.29 1.47 -21.62
N ASP A 29 20.06 1.01 -22.60
CA ASP A 29 19.54 0.55 -23.89
C ASP A 29 19.13 -0.93 -23.81
N GLU A 30 19.71 -1.67 -22.85
CA GLU A 30 19.42 -3.08 -22.58
C GLU A 30 19.40 -3.36 -21.07
N VAL A 31 18.40 -4.11 -20.62
CA VAL A 31 18.24 -4.64 -19.27
C VAL A 31 18.32 -6.18 -19.33
N ILE A 32 19.33 -6.75 -18.65
CA ILE A 32 19.59 -8.17 -18.59
C ILE A 32 19.20 -8.69 -17.21
N ILE A 33 18.19 -9.54 -17.15
CA ILE A 33 17.72 -10.17 -15.91
C ILE A 33 18.44 -11.50 -15.74
N LEU A 34 19.31 -11.62 -14.75
CA LEU A 34 20.14 -12.79 -14.50
C LEU A 34 19.43 -13.76 -13.55
N ALA A 35 19.05 -14.95 -14.03
CA ALA A 35 18.21 -15.88 -13.27
C ALA A 35 18.78 -17.31 -13.24
N GLU A 36 18.38 -18.10 -12.23
CA GLU A 36 18.67 -19.55 -12.18
C GLU A 36 17.86 -20.33 -13.22
N GLU A 37 16.63 -19.86 -13.48
CA GLU A 37 15.61 -20.50 -14.31
C GLU A 37 14.86 -19.43 -15.13
N GLU A 38 14.13 -19.86 -16.15
CA GLU A 38 13.30 -18.96 -16.95
C GLU A 38 12.20 -18.32 -16.08
N PRO A 39 12.03 -16.98 -16.12
CA PRO A 39 11.00 -16.31 -15.32
C PRO A 39 9.58 -16.79 -15.69
N LYS A 40 8.77 -17.10 -14.68
CA LYS A 40 7.37 -17.53 -14.88
C LYS A 40 6.50 -16.48 -15.57
N LYS A 41 6.81 -15.19 -15.38
CA LYS A 41 6.13 -14.07 -16.03
C LYS A 41 7.14 -13.31 -16.90
N PRO A 42 6.81 -13.01 -18.17
CA PRO A 42 7.70 -12.24 -19.04
C PRO A 42 7.79 -10.78 -18.57
N PHE A 43 8.95 -10.16 -18.79
CA PHE A 43 9.18 -8.74 -18.46
C PHE A 43 8.93 -7.80 -19.65
N ASN A 44 8.40 -8.30 -20.76
CA ASN A 44 8.24 -7.51 -22.00
C ASN A 44 7.38 -6.25 -21.80
N GLU A 45 6.35 -6.34 -20.96
CA GLU A 45 5.44 -5.23 -20.65
C GLU A 45 6.09 -4.13 -19.79
N LEU A 46 7.21 -4.41 -19.12
CA LEU A 46 7.96 -3.38 -18.38
C LEU A 46 8.43 -2.25 -19.32
N LYS A 47 8.58 -2.53 -20.63
CA LYS A 47 8.86 -1.50 -21.65
C LYS A 47 7.82 -0.38 -21.66
N ASN A 48 6.56 -0.67 -21.35
CA ASN A 48 5.50 0.35 -21.26
C ASN A 48 5.78 1.33 -20.12
N VAL A 49 6.22 0.81 -18.96
CA VAL A 49 6.62 1.62 -17.80
C VAL A 49 7.86 2.45 -18.13
N LEU A 50 8.88 1.85 -18.75
CA LEU A 50 10.12 2.54 -19.13
C LEU A 50 9.87 3.65 -20.17
N SER A 51 8.92 3.45 -21.08
CA SER A 51 8.57 4.45 -22.11
C SER A 51 8.04 5.75 -21.51
N VAL A 52 7.42 5.71 -20.32
CA VAL A 52 6.92 6.89 -19.60
C VAL A 52 8.06 7.84 -19.22
N VAL A 53 9.24 7.30 -18.90
CA VAL A 53 10.46 8.07 -18.59
C VAL A 53 11.38 8.21 -19.81
N GLY A 54 10.87 7.95 -21.01
CA GLY A 54 11.59 8.12 -22.27
C GLY A 54 12.63 7.05 -22.59
N LEU A 55 12.55 5.89 -21.94
CA LEU A 55 13.49 4.78 -22.16
C LEU A 55 12.86 3.71 -23.06
N ASN A 56 13.61 3.27 -24.07
CA ASN A 56 13.24 2.21 -25.01
C ASN A 56 14.16 0.99 -24.85
N ALA A 57 14.40 0.57 -23.61
CA ALA A 57 15.34 -0.50 -23.32
C ALA A 57 14.83 -1.85 -23.85
N GLU A 58 15.73 -2.65 -24.43
CA GLU A 58 15.48 -4.07 -24.66
C GLU A 58 15.56 -4.81 -23.33
N ILE A 59 14.62 -5.73 -23.05
CA ILE A 59 14.58 -6.46 -21.78
C ILE A 59 14.70 -7.94 -22.10
N LYS A 60 15.70 -8.61 -21.52
CA LYS A 60 15.98 -10.03 -21.73
C LYS A 60 16.24 -10.73 -20.41
N ALA A 61 15.76 -11.97 -20.29
CA ALA A 61 16.22 -12.88 -19.25
C ALA A 61 17.42 -13.68 -19.77
N LYS A 62 18.45 -13.83 -18.94
CA LYS A 62 19.59 -14.72 -19.20
C LYS A 62 19.69 -15.73 -18.07
N VAL A 63 19.39 -16.99 -18.40
CA VAL A 63 19.48 -18.11 -17.47
C VAL A 63 20.95 -18.50 -17.31
N LEU A 64 21.45 -18.44 -16.07
CA LEU A 64 22.83 -18.80 -15.71
C LEU A 64 22.92 -20.18 -15.05
N GLY A 65 21.79 -20.84 -14.81
CA GLY A 65 21.68 -22.14 -14.13
C GLY A 65 21.72 -22.04 -12.60
N GLU A 66 21.44 -23.15 -11.93
CA GLU A 66 21.36 -23.23 -10.47
C GLU A 66 22.75 -23.43 -9.83
N GLY A 67 23.01 -22.73 -8.73
CA GLY A 67 24.14 -22.98 -7.85
C GLY A 67 25.44 -22.27 -8.23
N VAL A 68 26.36 -22.23 -7.26
CA VAL A 68 27.60 -21.43 -7.33
C VAL A 68 28.46 -21.76 -8.54
N LYS A 69 28.58 -23.04 -8.91
CA LYS A 69 29.40 -23.48 -10.04
C LYS A 69 28.89 -22.87 -11.35
N SER A 70 27.60 -23.01 -11.62
CA SER A 70 26.98 -22.50 -12.85
C SER A 70 27.12 -20.98 -12.95
N TRP A 71 26.88 -20.27 -11.85
CA TRP A 71 27.04 -18.82 -11.80
C TRP A 71 28.48 -18.38 -12.04
N ARG A 72 29.46 -19.02 -11.38
CA ARG A 72 30.89 -18.73 -11.55
C ARG A 72 31.35 -18.91 -13.00
N GLU A 73 30.87 -19.95 -13.68
CA GLU A 73 31.27 -20.29 -15.05
C GLU A 73 30.62 -19.33 -16.07
N ASN A 74 29.38 -18.89 -15.83
CA ASN A 74 28.61 -18.13 -16.82
C ASN A 74 28.64 -16.61 -16.61
N ILE A 75 28.75 -16.10 -15.38
CA ILE A 75 28.72 -14.65 -15.12
C ILE A 75 29.86 -13.85 -15.81
N PRO A 76 31.08 -14.37 -16.01
CA PRO A 76 32.14 -13.62 -16.69
C PRO A 76 31.84 -13.31 -18.17
N SER A 77 30.86 -14.03 -18.76
CA SER A 77 30.37 -13.81 -20.13
C SER A 77 29.27 -12.73 -20.22
N VAL A 78 28.79 -12.22 -19.08
CA VAL A 78 27.77 -11.19 -19.04
C VAL A 78 28.44 -9.82 -19.09
N GLU A 79 28.24 -9.12 -20.19
CA GLU A 79 28.68 -7.73 -20.33
C GLU A 79 27.60 -6.78 -19.83
N ALA A 80 27.90 -6.06 -18.76
CA ALA A 80 27.05 -5.00 -18.21
C ALA A 80 27.89 -3.85 -17.68
N ASP A 81 27.36 -2.63 -17.76
CA ASP A 81 28.00 -1.43 -17.19
C ASP A 81 27.72 -1.34 -15.68
N VAL A 82 26.48 -1.61 -15.30
CA VAL A 82 26.00 -1.63 -13.91
C VAL A 82 25.32 -2.97 -13.62
N ALA A 83 25.55 -3.54 -12.44
CA ALA A 83 24.88 -4.75 -11.97
C ALA A 83 24.22 -4.51 -10.61
N ASP A 84 22.89 -4.60 -10.53
CA ASP A 84 22.16 -4.57 -9.27
C ASP A 84 22.00 -6.00 -8.71
N VAL A 85 22.52 -6.22 -7.51
CA VAL A 85 22.51 -7.52 -6.82
C VAL A 85 21.44 -7.66 -5.74
N THR A 86 20.65 -6.61 -5.47
CA THR A 86 19.60 -6.55 -4.44
C THR A 86 18.61 -7.72 -4.47
N PRO A 87 18.01 -8.08 -5.61
CA PRO A 87 16.99 -9.13 -5.66
C PRO A 87 17.56 -10.56 -5.57
N GLY A 88 18.88 -10.73 -5.69
CA GLY A 88 19.51 -12.04 -5.81
C GLY A 88 19.70 -12.76 -4.49
N ARG A 89 19.81 -14.09 -4.57
CA ARG A 89 20.28 -14.90 -3.43
C ARG A 89 21.71 -14.50 -3.08
N LYS A 90 22.09 -14.65 -1.81
CA LYS A 90 23.44 -14.29 -1.31
C LYS A 90 24.56 -14.81 -2.20
N TYR A 91 24.49 -16.08 -2.59
CA TYR A 91 25.55 -16.69 -3.39
C TYR A 91 25.63 -16.11 -4.83
N MET A 92 24.51 -15.66 -5.39
CA MET A 92 24.47 -15.00 -6.71
C MET A 92 25.15 -13.64 -6.62
N ALA A 93 24.82 -12.86 -5.59
CA ALA A 93 25.46 -11.58 -5.32
C ALA A 93 26.97 -11.73 -5.15
N TYR A 94 27.42 -12.76 -4.40
CA TYR A 94 28.85 -13.09 -4.29
C TYR A 94 29.46 -13.47 -5.64
N ALA A 95 28.78 -14.27 -6.46
CA ALA A 95 29.29 -14.66 -7.77
C ALA A 95 29.45 -13.45 -8.71
N VAL A 96 28.47 -12.54 -8.73
CA VAL A 96 28.58 -11.28 -9.49
C VAL A 96 29.73 -10.44 -8.96
N LEU A 97 29.84 -10.26 -7.65
CA LEU A 97 30.91 -9.47 -7.03
C LEU A 97 32.31 -10.01 -7.34
N ALA A 98 32.49 -11.33 -7.25
CA ALA A 98 33.78 -11.98 -7.39
C ALA A 98 34.22 -12.23 -8.84
N TYR A 99 33.27 -12.50 -9.75
CA TYR A 99 33.58 -13.02 -11.08
C TYR A 99 33.05 -12.15 -12.23
N SER A 100 32.16 -11.19 -11.97
CA SER A 100 31.70 -10.28 -13.02
C SER A 100 32.76 -9.25 -13.40
N LYS A 101 32.81 -8.95 -14.70
CA LYS A 101 33.62 -7.84 -15.26
C LYS A 101 32.88 -6.50 -15.26
N THR A 102 31.64 -6.46 -14.74
CA THR A 102 30.84 -5.23 -14.63
C THR A 102 31.63 -4.13 -13.93
N ARG A 103 31.47 -2.89 -14.40
CA ARG A 103 32.17 -1.72 -13.84
C ARG A 103 31.69 -1.38 -12.43
N GLU A 104 30.37 -1.22 -12.27
CA GLU A 104 29.73 -0.88 -10.99
C GLU A 104 28.80 -2.00 -10.53
N ILE A 105 28.94 -2.41 -9.27
CA ILE A 105 28.05 -3.42 -8.68
C ILE A 105 27.33 -2.74 -7.53
N ARG A 106 26.00 -2.68 -7.60
CA ARG A 106 25.19 -1.89 -6.69
C ARG A 106 24.21 -2.75 -5.89
N TYR A 107 23.91 -2.29 -4.69
CA TYR A 107 22.99 -2.95 -3.76
C TYR A 107 22.12 -1.90 -3.05
N ALA A 108 20.81 -2.02 -3.17
CA ALA A 108 19.84 -1.19 -2.49
C ALA A 108 19.58 -1.76 -1.08
N TYR A 109 20.24 -1.18 -0.09
CA TYR A 109 20.08 -1.55 1.30
C TYR A 109 18.80 -0.95 1.90
N LEU A 110 17.91 -1.82 2.37
CA LEU A 110 16.73 -1.47 3.15
C LEU A 110 16.74 -2.23 4.48
N LYS A 111 16.87 -1.51 5.60
CA LYS A 111 16.93 -2.13 6.94
C LYS A 111 15.72 -3.02 7.26
N GLU A 112 14.54 -2.64 6.78
CA GLU A 112 13.29 -3.36 6.99
C GLU A 112 12.79 -3.99 5.67
N GLU A 113 13.52 -4.99 5.16
CA GLU A 113 13.27 -5.62 3.84
C GLU A 113 11.81 -6.06 3.62
N GLN A 114 11.12 -6.50 4.68
CA GLN A 114 9.71 -6.92 4.61
C GLN A 114 8.77 -5.82 4.07
N LYS A 115 9.16 -4.55 4.18
CA LYS A 115 8.38 -3.41 3.67
C LYS A 115 8.55 -3.18 2.15
N GLY A 116 9.63 -3.71 1.56
CA GLY A 116 10.01 -3.45 0.16
C GLY A 116 9.33 -4.35 -0.88
N TYR A 117 8.49 -5.30 -0.49
CA TYR A 117 7.83 -6.24 -1.44
C TYR A 117 6.53 -5.68 -2.06
N LYS A 118 6.46 -4.37 -2.26
CA LYS A 118 5.30 -3.64 -2.83
C LYS A 118 5.75 -2.88 -4.07
N ILE A 119 4.88 -2.05 -4.65
CA ILE A 119 5.24 -1.24 -5.83
C ILE A 119 6.42 -0.30 -5.55
N PHE A 120 7.29 -0.11 -6.56
CA PHE A 120 8.40 0.83 -6.51
C PHE A 120 8.01 2.20 -5.94
N GLY A 121 8.82 2.70 -5.01
CA GLY A 121 8.56 3.94 -4.28
C GLY A 121 7.65 3.77 -3.07
N TYR A 122 7.06 2.59 -2.80
CA TYR A 122 6.22 2.38 -1.62
C TYR A 122 6.98 2.66 -0.31
N VAL A 123 8.24 2.27 -0.23
CA VAL A 123 9.11 2.62 0.91
C VAL A 123 9.70 4.01 0.66
N PRO A 124 9.69 4.91 1.67
CA PRO A 124 10.37 6.20 1.57
C PRO A 124 11.86 6.06 1.22
N PHE A 125 12.34 6.86 0.27
CA PHE A 125 13.72 6.76 -0.24
C PHE A 125 14.79 7.15 0.79
N ASP A 126 14.45 7.94 1.83
CA ASP A 126 15.34 8.21 2.96
C ASP A 126 15.66 6.95 3.79
N LYS A 127 14.92 5.85 3.57
CA LYS A 127 15.14 4.54 4.20
C LYS A 127 15.88 3.55 3.31
N ILE A 128 16.18 3.93 2.06
CA ILE A 128 16.87 3.10 1.08
C ILE A 128 18.23 3.73 0.79
N LYS A 129 19.30 2.95 0.90
CA LYS A 129 20.65 3.40 0.52
C LYS A 129 21.12 2.56 -0.66
N LEU A 130 21.36 3.20 -1.80
CA LEU A 130 21.98 2.54 -2.93
C LEU A 130 23.51 2.59 -2.77
N LEU A 131 24.15 1.43 -2.60
CA LEU A 131 25.57 1.34 -2.31
C LEU A 131 26.30 0.74 -3.51
N GLU A 132 27.39 1.36 -3.94
CA GLU A 132 28.35 0.72 -4.85
C GLU A 132 29.27 -0.18 -4.02
N MET A 133 29.20 -1.48 -4.28
CA MET A 133 29.73 -2.55 -3.43
C MET A 133 31.26 -2.62 -3.41
N ARG A 134 31.95 -2.12 -4.44
CA ARG A 134 33.43 -2.18 -4.52
C ARG A 134 34.10 -1.03 -3.80
N SER A 135 33.49 0.16 -3.85
CA SER A 135 33.99 1.38 -3.23
C SER A 135 33.36 1.67 -1.88
N GLY A 136 32.16 1.14 -1.61
CA GLY A 136 31.37 1.44 -0.43
C GLY A 136 30.66 2.80 -0.48
N ASN A 137 30.74 3.52 -1.60
CA ASN A 137 30.14 4.83 -1.75
C ASN A 137 28.62 4.73 -1.95
N GLU A 138 27.91 5.71 -1.40
CA GLU A 138 26.47 5.86 -1.62
C GLU A 138 26.20 6.54 -2.97
N VAL A 139 25.37 5.91 -3.80
CA VAL A 139 24.90 6.44 -5.07
C VAL A 139 23.66 7.27 -4.83
N GLN A 140 23.70 8.53 -5.22
CA GLN A 140 22.57 9.44 -5.06
C GLN A 140 21.48 9.15 -6.08
N LEU A 141 20.22 9.26 -5.65
CA LEU A 141 19.07 9.15 -6.53
C LEU A 141 18.85 10.47 -7.28
N ASP A 142 18.69 10.36 -8.60
CA ASP A 142 18.39 11.43 -9.55
C ASP A 142 17.17 11.01 -10.38
N PRO A 143 15.95 11.33 -9.91
CA PRO A 143 14.72 10.82 -10.51
C PRO A 143 14.53 11.37 -11.93
N PRO A 144 14.22 10.53 -12.93
CA PRO A 144 14.09 10.96 -14.32
C PRO A 144 12.86 11.85 -14.54
N LYS A 145 12.95 12.77 -15.49
CA LYS A 145 11.78 13.46 -16.06
C LYS A 145 10.94 12.48 -16.88
N THR A 146 9.63 12.74 -16.97
CA THR A 146 8.73 11.96 -17.82
C THR A 146 8.62 12.54 -19.23
N LYS A 147 8.21 11.70 -20.19
CA LYS A 147 7.90 12.12 -21.55
C LYS A 147 6.73 13.10 -21.56
N ARG A 148 6.78 14.12 -22.43
CA ARG A 148 5.68 15.07 -22.64
C ARG A 148 4.53 14.44 -23.43
N GLY A 149 3.32 14.97 -23.26
CA GLY A 149 2.12 14.53 -24.01
C GLY A 149 1.51 13.21 -23.52
N LEU A 150 1.91 12.73 -22.34
CA LEU A 150 1.31 11.57 -21.71
C LEU A 150 -0.10 11.89 -21.16
N GLU A 151 -0.91 10.84 -21.01
CA GLU A 151 -2.19 10.93 -20.33
C GLU A 151 -2.02 11.56 -18.94
N ARG A 152 -2.75 12.65 -18.68
CA ARG A 152 -2.64 13.41 -17.43
C ARG A 152 -3.56 12.92 -16.33
N LYS A 153 -4.67 12.25 -16.67
CA LYS A 153 -5.65 11.76 -15.70
C LYS A 153 -5.55 10.24 -15.62
N VAL A 154 -5.21 9.71 -14.46
CA VAL A 154 -5.10 8.26 -14.23
C VAL A 154 -5.77 7.89 -12.92
N LYS A 155 -5.93 6.58 -12.69
CA LYS A 155 -6.36 6.02 -11.42
C LYS A 155 -5.18 5.33 -10.75
N LEU A 156 -5.02 5.54 -9.45
CA LEU A 156 -3.96 4.93 -8.63
C LEU A 156 -4.56 4.25 -7.40
N SER A 157 -4.02 3.09 -7.02
CA SER A 157 -4.35 2.49 -5.72
C SER A 157 -3.73 3.28 -4.55
N THR A 158 -4.17 2.96 -3.34
CA THR A 158 -3.58 3.49 -2.10
C THR A 158 -2.07 3.23 -1.99
N ASP A 159 -1.57 2.07 -2.45
CA ASP A 159 -0.14 1.76 -2.42
C ASP A 159 0.64 2.65 -3.41
N SER A 160 0.07 2.92 -4.58
CA SER A 160 0.64 3.86 -5.55
C SER A 160 0.55 5.30 -5.13
N LEU A 161 -0.52 5.73 -4.47
CA LEU A 161 -0.57 7.08 -3.89
C LEU A 161 0.53 7.27 -2.83
N ASN A 162 0.76 6.26 -1.99
CA ASN A 162 1.89 6.29 -1.06
C ASN A 162 3.24 6.33 -1.80
N ALA A 163 3.39 5.53 -2.87
CA ALA A 163 4.59 5.56 -3.69
C ALA A 163 4.82 6.91 -4.37
N LEU A 164 3.76 7.53 -4.88
CA LEU A 164 3.81 8.84 -5.54
C LEU A 164 4.38 9.91 -4.61
N ILE A 165 3.90 9.97 -3.36
CA ILE A 165 4.41 10.94 -2.38
C ILE A 165 5.89 10.71 -2.08
N ASN A 166 6.33 9.46 -1.99
CA ASN A 166 7.74 9.17 -1.76
C ASN A 166 8.59 9.48 -2.99
N ILE A 167 8.11 9.19 -4.20
CA ILE A 167 8.81 9.55 -5.45
C ILE A 167 8.94 11.06 -5.57
N TYR A 168 7.87 11.81 -5.33
CA TYR A 168 7.94 13.28 -5.31
C TYR A 168 8.87 13.82 -4.23
N SER A 169 9.08 13.09 -3.13
CA SER A 169 10.03 13.51 -2.09
C SER A 169 11.49 13.55 -2.56
N LEU A 170 11.84 12.84 -3.64
CA LEU A 170 13.14 12.95 -4.29
C LEU A 170 13.36 14.31 -4.96
N LEU A 171 12.28 15.01 -5.35
CA LEU A 171 12.35 16.33 -5.97
C LEU A 171 12.40 17.47 -4.92
N GLY A 172 11.96 17.20 -3.70
CA GLY A 172 11.93 18.17 -2.60
C GLY A 172 10.90 17.83 -1.53
N GLU A 173 10.72 18.72 -0.54
CA GLU A 173 9.70 18.52 0.49
C GLU A 173 8.29 18.56 -0.11
N VAL A 174 7.51 17.50 0.14
CA VAL A 174 6.13 17.36 -0.34
C VAL A 174 5.15 17.94 0.68
N THR A 175 4.29 18.85 0.24
CA THR A 175 3.14 19.36 1.00
C THR A 175 1.83 18.96 0.34
N ILE A 176 0.82 18.74 1.18
CA ILE A 176 -0.54 18.38 0.80
C ILE A 176 -1.41 19.57 1.15
N ARG A 177 -2.05 20.18 0.15
CA ARG A 177 -2.91 21.36 0.33
C ARG A 177 -4.34 21.01 -0.01
N TYR A 178 -5.27 21.42 0.82
CA TYR A 178 -6.71 21.30 0.58
C TYR A 178 -7.44 22.37 1.40
N ASP A 179 -8.50 22.95 0.84
CA ASP A 179 -9.16 24.13 1.40
C ASP A 179 -8.16 25.24 1.77
N GLN A 180 -8.08 25.61 3.06
CA GLN A 180 -7.12 26.56 3.62
C GLN A 180 -5.98 25.87 4.39
N ASN A 181 -5.95 24.54 4.41
CA ASN A 181 -4.98 23.75 5.15
C ASN A 181 -3.80 23.36 4.23
N GLU A 182 -2.61 23.36 4.83
CA GLU A 182 -1.39 22.86 4.21
C GLU A 182 -0.63 22.01 5.22
N MET A 183 -0.33 20.77 4.86
CA MET A 183 0.33 19.82 5.75
C MET A 183 1.47 19.08 5.08
N LYS A 184 2.53 18.86 5.85
CA LYS A 184 3.62 17.96 5.48
C LYS A 184 3.31 16.57 6.00
N LYS A 185 3.71 15.54 5.26
CA LYS A 185 3.56 14.13 5.68
C LYS A 185 4.08 13.87 7.10
N LYS A 186 5.22 14.48 7.46
CA LYS A 186 5.87 14.33 8.78
C LYS A 186 5.12 15.00 9.94
N ASP A 187 4.16 15.88 9.63
CA ASP A 187 3.42 16.68 10.59
C ASP A 187 1.96 16.22 10.75
N LEU A 188 1.53 15.21 9.97
CA LEU A 188 0.17 14.64 10.06
C LEU A 188 -0.14 14.07 11.44
N SER A 189 0.83 13.38 12.07
CA SER A 189 0.66 12.84 13.42
C SER A 189 0.90 13.86 14.54
N LYS A 190 1.30 15.09 14.21
CA LYS A 190 1.55 16.16 15.20
C LYS A 190 0.37 17.12 15.36
N GLN A 191 -0.66 16.97 14.55
CA GLN A 191 -1.86 17.81 14.64
C GLN A 191 -2.58 17.60 15.97
N ASN A 192 -3.20 18.65 16.50
CA ASN A 192 -4.14 18.48 17.59
C ASN A 192 -5.42 17.84 17.03
N PHE A 193 -5.62 16.55 17.32
CA PHE A 193 -6.69 15.74 16.74
C PHE A 193 -8.08 16.36 16.93
N TYR A 194 -8.32 17.04 18.04
CA TYR A 194 -9.64 17.60 18.37
C TYR A 194 -9.93 18.95 17.69
N ASP A 195 -8.92 19.58 17.10
CA ASP A 195 -9.09 20.84 16.34
C ASP A 195 -9.39 20.57 14.85
N LEU A 196 -9.26 19.31 14.41
CA LEU A 196 -9.48 18.88 13.03
C LEU A 196 -10.97 18.66 12.74
N SER A 197 -11.35 18.76 11.47
CA SER A 197 -12.69 18.40 11.02
C SER A 197 -12.97 16.90 11.22
N ASN A 198 -14.24 16.51 11.28
CA ASN A 198 -14.61 15.10 11.46
C ASN A 198 -14.06 14.21 10.34
N GLU A 199 -14.02 14.73 9.10
CA GLU A 199 -13.46 14.06 7.93
C GLU A 199 -11.96 13.83 8.07
N GLU A 200 -11.22 14.86 8.50
CA GLU A 200 -9.77 14.79 8.74
C GLU A 200 -9.45 13.78 9.86
N GLN A 201 -10.17 13.85 10.98
CA GLN A 201 -10.03 12.92 12.10
C GLN A 201 -10.24 11.47 11.66
N MET A 202 -11.30 11.23 10.87
CA MET A 202 -11.60 9.90 10.34
C MET A 202 -10.49 9.42 9.41
N CYS A 203 -10.07 10.24 8.44
CA CYS A 203 -9.05 9.84 7.46
C CYS A 203 -7.66 9.63 8.10
N LEU A 204 -7.31 10.40 9.12
CA LEU A 204 -6.08 10.20 9.91
C LEU A 204 -6.13 8.91 10.76
N THR A 205 -7.29 8.59 11.32
CA THR A 205 -7.48 7.34 12.08
C THR A 205 -7.41 6.12 11.16
N ARG A 206 -8.07 6.23 9.99
CA ARG A 206 -8.15 5.17 8.98
C ARG A 206 -6.80 4.85 8.37
N SER A 207 -6.02 5.88 8.05
CA SER A 207 -4.65 5.76 7.54
C SER A 207 -3.62 5.31 8.61
N GLY A 208 -4.00 5.32 9.88
CA GLY A 208 -3.14 4.90 10.99
C GLY A 208 -2.12 5.95 11.45
N PHE A 209 -2.23 7.20 11.00
CA PHE A 209 -1.51 8.32 11.63
C PHE A 209 -2.02 8.58 13.05
N PHE A 210 -3.27 8.22 13.31
CA PHE A 210 -3.85 8.09 14.64
C PHE A 210 -4.38 6.65 14.80
N LYS A 211 -4.12 6.02 15.95
CA LYS A 211 -4.51 4.62 16.20
C LYS A 211 -5.17 4.49 17.56
N PHE A 212 -6.11 3.59 17.71
CA PHE A 212 -6.65 3.29 19.02
C PHE A 212 -5.62 2.50 19.83
N GLU A 213 -5.29 2.95 21.04
CA GLU A 213 -4.27 2.28 21.87
C GLU A 213 -4.59 0.80 22.13
N ARG A 214 -5.88 0.47 22.17
CA ARG A 214 -6.39 -0.88 22.40
C ARG A 214 -6.50 -1.74 21.13
N GLU A 215 -6.02 -1.27 19.98
CA GLU A 215 -5.77 -2.15 18.82
C GLU A 215 -4.79 -3.28 19.20
N LYS A 216 -3.86 -3.04 20.14
CA LYS A 216 -2.93 -4.06 20.66
C LYS A 216 -3.65 -5.19 21.41
N ASP A 217 -4.75 -4.90 22.09
CA ASP A 217 -5.54 -5.89 22.82
C ASP A 217 -6.27 -6.81 21.83
N VAL A 218 -6.77 -6.24 20.72
CA VAL A 218 -7.36 -7.02 19.61
C VAL A 218 -6.31 -7.98 19.03
N MET A 219 -5.10 -7.48 18.77
CA MET A 219 -4.00 -8.32 18.26
C MET A 219 -3.64 -9.44 19.23
N GLN A 220 -3.59 -9.16 20.53
CA GLN A 220 -3.30 -10.17 21.56
C GLN A 220 -4.38 -11.26 21.61
N GLU A 221 -5.66 -10.88 21.57
CA GLU A 221 -6.78 -11.83 21.51
C GLU A 221 -6.75 -12.66 20.22
N ALA A 222 -6.37 -12.05 19.08
CA ALA A 222 -6.25 -12.76 17.80
C ALA A 222 -5.13 -13.80 17.84
N MET A 223 -4.01 -13.51 18.51
CA MET A 223 -2.94 -14.48 18.78
C MET A 223 -3.42 -15.62 19.69
N GLY A 224 -4.34 -15.33 20.62
CA GLY A 224 -5.05 -16.33 21.44
C GLY A 224 -6.17 -17.08 20.71
N ASP A 225 -6.27 -16.95 19.39
CA ASP A 225 -7.25 -17.61 18.52
C ASP A 225 -8.72 -17.23 18.78
N SER A 226 -8.97 -16.08 19.43
CA SER A 226 -10.31 -15.50 19.55
C SER A 226 -10.87 -15.10 18.17
N PHE A 227 -12.17 -15.23 18.00
CA PHE A 227 -12.93 -14.65 16.88
C PHE A 227 -13.44 -13.26 17.23
N PHE A 228 -13.70 -12.44 16.20
CA PHE A 228 -14.16 -11.08 16.39
C PHE A 228 -15.40 -10.74 15.57
N PHE A 229 -16.27 -9.93 16.17
CA PHE A 229 -17.15 -9.04 15.43
C PHE A 229 -16.67 -7.61 15.62
N ALA A 230 -16.64 -6.84 14.54
CA ALA A 230 -16.39 -5.40 14.59
C ALA A 230 -17.72 -4.67 14.38
N ASP A 231 -17.93 -3.63 15.16
CA ASP A 231 -19.01 -2.66 15.00
C ASP A 231 -18.84 -1.83 13.69
N THR A 232 -19.93 -1.27 13.16
CA THR A 232 -19.98 -0.40 11.97
C THR A 232 -18.94 0.72 12.03
N ASN A 233 -18.85 1.42 13.16
CA ASN A 233 -17.87 2.51 13.34
C ASN A 233 -16.42 2.04 13.28
N ILE A 234 -16.15 0.77 13.61
CA ILE A 234 -14.81 0.19 13.53
C ILE A 234 -14.41 -0.04 12.07
N TYR A 235 -15.31 -0.53 11.21
CA TYR A 235 -15.07 -0.62 9.77
C TYR A 235 -14.80 0.75 9.13
N ILE A 236 -15.52 1.77 9.57
CA ILE A 236 -15.36 3.14 9.08
C ILE A 236 -13.99 3.70 9.49
N LYS A 237 -13.67 3.67 10.78
CA LYS A 237 -12.52 4.38 11.35
C LYS A 237 -11.20 3.63 11.28
N ILE A 238 -11.18 2.30 11.40
CA ILE A 238 -9.94 1.51 11.30
C ILE A 238 -9.64 1.14 9.84
N GLY A 239 -10.69 0.88 9.04
CA GLY A 239 -10.55 0.48 7.65
C GLY A 239 -9.84 -0.87 7.48
N ASP A 240 -9.09 -1.03 6.39
CA ASP A 240 -8.49 -2.32 6.03
C ASP A 240 -7.42 -2.80 7.03
N ARG A 241 -6.91 -1.91 7.89
CA ARG A 241 -6.03 -2.28 9.02
C ARG A 241 -6.69 -3.30 9.94
N LEU A 242 -8.02 -3.42 9.92
CA LEU A 242 -8.78 -4.47 10.60
C LEU A 242 -8.30 -5.88 10.23
N ARG A 243 -7.93 -6.10 8.96
CA ARG A 243 -7.38 -7.37 8.49
C ARG A 243 -6.16 -7.73 9.32
N ASP A 244 -5.23 -6.80 9.48
CA ASP A 244 -3.94 -7.04 10.13
C ASP A 244 -4.09 -7.20 11.65
N ILE A 245 -4.94 -6.39 12.30
CA ILE A 245 -5.10 -6.46 13.76
C ILE A 245 -5.90 -7.67 14.22
N ALA A 246 -6.77 -8.23 13.36
CA ALA A 246 -7.55 -9.44 13.63
C ALA A 246 -6.99 -10.67 12.91
N TYR A 247 -5.69 -10.69 12.58
CA TYR A 247 -5.03 -11.80 11.90
C TYR A 247 -4.26 -12.71 12.88
N ASN A 248 -4.40 -14.02 12.68
CA ASN A 248 -3.56 -15.03 13.30
C ASN A 248 -2.72 -15.73 12.22
N ARG A 249 -1.43 -15.94 12.45
CA ARG A 249 -0.53 -16.59 11.47
C ARG A 249 -0.90 -18.05 11.18
N ALA A 250 -1.38 -18.79 12.17
CA ALA A 250 -1.75 -20.19 12.03
C ALA A 250 -3.18 -20.35 11.49
N SER A 251 -4.11 -19.55 12.00
CA SER A 251 -5.55 -19.71 11.71
C SER A 251 -6.11 -18.70 10.70
N GLY A 252 -5.29 -17.79 10.18
CA GLY A 252 -5.70 -16.75 9.25
C GLY A 252 -6.51 -15.62 9.90
N MET A 253 -7.37 -14.98 9.09
CA MET A 253 -8.21 -13.87 9.54
C MET A 253 -9.28 -14.37 10.54
N ARG A 254 -9.36 -13.70 11.70
CA ARG A 254 -10.27 -14.04 12.81
C ARG A 254 -11.49 -13.12 12.91
N LEU A 255 -11.55 -12.11 12.05
CA LEU A 255 -12.71 -11.24 11.93
C LEU A 255 -13.83 -11.97 11.17
N LEU A 256 -14.97 -12.13 11.82
CA LEU A 256 -16.17 -12.74 11.27
C LEU A 256 -17.10 -11.68 10.69
N SER A 257 -17.83 -12.05 9.64
CA SER A 257 -18.84 -11.20 9.01
C SER A 257 -20.10 -11.11 9.90
N SER A 258 -20.47 -9.91 10.35
CA SER A 258 -21.74 -9.67 11.04
C SER A 258 -22.81 -9.16 10.08
N ARG A 259 -23.96 -9.80 10.09
CA ARG A 259 -25.12 -9.39 9.28
C ARG A 259 -25.70 -8.07 9.77
N ALA A 260 -25.76 -7.83 11.07
CA ALA A 260 -26.28 -6.59 11.63
C ALA A 260 -25.51 -5.36 11.09
N VAL A 261 -24.18 -5.48 11.05
CA VAL A 261 -23.29 -4.44 10.53
C VAL A 261 -23.41 -4.31 9.02
N TYR A 262 -23.48 -5.43 8.29
CA TYR A 262 -23.74 -5.39 6.84
C TYR A 262 -25.06 -4.67 6.52
N ASN A 263 -26.13 -4.94 7.27
CA ASN A 263 -27.44 -4.32 7.09
C ASN A 263 -27.39 -2.81 7.34
N GLU A 264 -26.69 -2.38 8.38
CA GLU A 264 -26.53 -0.95 8.67
C GLU A 264 -25.73 -0.25 7.56
N LEU A 265 -24.59 -0.83 7.17
CA LEU A 265 -23.75 -0.29 6.09
C LEU A 265 -24.50 -0.24 4.76
N ILE A 266 -25.25 -1.28 4.38
CA ILE A 266 -25.99 -1.29 3.11
C ILE A 266 -27.16 -0.30 3.15
N GLU A 267 -27.89 -0.18 4.26
CA GLU A 267 -29.03 0.74 4.35
C GLU A 267 -28.58 2.19 4.17
N HIS A 268 -27.48 2.58 4.82
CA HIS A 268 -26.92 3.93 4.68
C HIS A 268 -26.26 4.19 3.33
N THR A 269 -25.91 3.15 2.55
CA THR A 269 -25.27 3.29 1.22
C THR A 269 -26.23 3.09 0.05
N LYS A 270 -27.52 2.86 0.30
CA LYS A 270 -28.56 2.85 -0.74
C LYS A 270 -28.83 4.23 -1.33
N ASN A 271 -28.68 5.28 -0.54
CA ASN A 271 -28.88 6.65 -1.00
C ASN A 271 -27.60 7.16 -1.68
N THR A 272 -27.72 7.71 -2.88
CA THR A 272 -26.61 8.24 -3.69
C THR A 272 -26.32 9.72 -3.43
N GLN A 273 -27.01 10.34 -2.46
CA GLN A 273 -26.80 11.74 -2.12
C GLN A 273 -25.43 11.94 -1.45
N ARG A 274 -24.68 12.94 -1.93
CA ARG A 274 -23.35 13.30 -1.39
C ARG A 274 -23.48 14.11 -0.10
N ASP A 275 -23.90 13.47 0.97
CA ASP A 275 -23.71 14.00 2.32
C ASP A 275 -22.43 13.38 2.91
N ASN A 276 -21.66 14.17 3.68
CA ASN A 276 -20.44 13.70 4.37
C ASN A 276 -20.75 12.50 5.27
N SER A 277 -21.95 12.50 5.87
CA SER A 277 -22.45 11.40 6.69
C SER A 277 -22.59 10.10 5.89
N VAL A 278 -22.91 10.16 4.60
CA VAL A 278 -23.10 8.99 3.72
C VAL A 278 -21.75 8.45 3.21
N ILE A 279 -20.79 9.34 2.93
CA ILE A 279 -19.44 8.96 2.47
C ILE A 279 -18.74 8.02 3.47
N MET A 280 -18.86 8.29 4.78
CA MET A 280 -18.25 7.43 5.80
C MET A 280 -18.82 6.02 5.78
N PHE A 281 -20.14 5.86 5.55
CA PHE A 281 -20.75 4.53 5.39
C PHE A 281 -20.29 3.85 4.10
N HIS A 282 -20.08 4.58 2.99
CA HIS A 282 -19.49 3.99 1.78
C HIS A 282 -18.06 3.49 2.02
N LEU A 283 -17.23 4.25 2.76
CA LEU A 283 -15.88 3.80 3.15
C LEU A 283 -15.94 2.57 4.09
N GLY A 284 -16.89 2.55 5.02
CA GLY A 284 -17.16 1.39 5.89
C GLY A 284 -17.57 0.15 5.08
N MET A 285 -18.53 0.30 4.16
CA MET A 285 -19.04 -0.77 3.31
C MET A 285 -17.98 -1.31 2.35
N SER A 286 -17.18 -0.40 1.79
CA SER A 286 -16.01 -0.70 0.97
C SER A 286 -15.00 -1.56 1.74
N THR A 287 -14.73 -1.22 3.01
CA THR A 287 -13.90 -2.04 3.92
C THR A 287 -14.53 -3.41 4.13
N TYR A 288 -15.80 -3.45 4.51
CA TYR A 288 -16.51 -4.69 4.80
C TYR A 288 -16.43 -5.67 3.63
N ARG A 289 -16.71 -5.22 2.41
CA ARG A 289 -16.69 -6.06 1.19
C ARG A 289 -15.30 -6.59 0.80
N ARG A 290 -14.23 -5.91 1.20
CA ARG A 290 -12.86 -6.41 1.00
C ARG A 290 -12.44 -7.44 2.04
N LEU A 291 -12.99 -7.34 3.24
CA LEU A 291 -12.68 -8.26 4.34
C LEU A 291 -13.58 -9.49 4.32
N HIS A 292 -14.80 -9.36 3.81
CA HIS A 292 -15.82 -10.40 3.89
C HIS A 292 -16.55 -10.58 2.57
N GLN A 293 -16.96 -11.82 2.33
CA GLN A 293 -18.06 -12.08 1.41
C GLN A 293 -19.37 -11.54 2.04
N PRO A 294 -20.31 -11.02 1.25
CA PRO A 294 -21.63 -10.64 1.75
C PRO A 294 -22.28 -11.83 2.49
N PRO A 295 -22.87 -11.63 3.68
CA PRO A 295 -23.50 -12.71 4.41
C PRO A 295 -24.67 -13.29 3.60
N LEU A 296 -24.77 -14.62 3.51
CA LEU A 296 -25.89 -15.30 2.85
C LEU A 296 -27.22 -14.84 3.47
N THR A 297 -28.26 -14.71 2.65
CA THR A 297 -29.61 -14.30 3.10
C THR A 297 -30.14 -15.26 4.18
N SER A 298 -30.41 -14.75 5.39
CA SER A 298 -30.92 -15.49 6.56
C SER A 298 -31.69 -14.55 7.50
N GLU A 299 -32.48 -15.10 8.41
CA GLU A 299 -33.68 -14.51 9.01
C GLU A 299 -33.49 -13.30 9.94
N ILE A 300 -32.27 -12.86 10.25
CA ILE A 300 -32.01 -11.69 11.12
C ILE A 300 -32.19 -10.40 10.30
N ARG A 301 -33.28 -9.67 10.57
CA ARG A 301 -33.67 -8.43 9.86
C ARG A 301 -33.24 -7.12 10.54
N GLY A 302 -32.54 -7.19 11.68
CA GLY A 302 -32.18 -6.00 12.46
C GLY A 302 -30.90 -5.29 11.98
N GLN A 303 -30.76 -4.01 12.37
CA GLN A 303 -29.56 -3.17 12.19
C GLN A 303 -29.16 -2.51 13.53
N GLY A 304 -27.88 -2.14 13.68
CA GLY A 304 -27.33 -1.44 14.85
C GLY A 304 -26.93 -2.34 16.03
N ASP A 305 -26.70 -1.71 17.18
CA ASP A 305 -26.04 -2.28 18.36
C ASP A 305 -26.73 -3.52 18.95
N ILE A 306 -28.06 -3.47 19.12
CA ILE A 306 -28.81 -4.57 19.75
C ILE A 306 -28.76 -5.84 18.89
N PRO A 307 -29.09 -5.79 17.57
CA PRO A 307 -28.91 -6.93 16.68
C PRO A 307 -27.48 -7.48 16.65
N LEU A 308 -26.45 -6.62 16.66
CA LEU A 308 -25.05 -7.05 16.70
C LEU A 308 -24.74 -7.88 17.96
N ILE A 309 -25.16 -7.41 19.14
CA ILE A 309 -24.93 -8.12 20.40
C ILE A 309 -25.70 -9.45 20.43
N PHE A 310 -26.94 -9.47 19.93
CA PHE A 310 -27.73 -10.70 19.85
C PHE A 310 -27.10 -11.72 18.89
N GLU A 311 -26.65 -11.29 17.72
CA GLU A 311 -25.92 -12.12 16.75
C GLU A 311 -24.67 -12.71 17.39
N ALA A 312 -23.88 -11.88 18.10
CA ALA A 312 -22.68 -12.33 18.79
C ALA A 312 -23.00 -13.37 19.88
N LYS A 313 -24.05 -13.12 20.68
CA LYS A 313 -24.46 -14.05 21.74
C LYS A 313 -24.87 -15.41 21.19
N LYS A 314 -25.64 -15.41 20.09
CA LYS A 314 -26.05 -16.65 19.42
C LYS A 314 -24.84 -17.41 18.88
N LEU A 315 -23.98 -16.72 18.13
CA LEU A 315 -22.81 -17.34 17.51
C LEU A 315 -21.78 -17.83 18.52
N LYS A 316 -21.60 -17.12 19.65
CA LYS A 316 -20.72 -17.54 20.74
C LYS A 316 -21.07 -18.94 21.28
N ALA A 317 -22.36 -19.32 21.28
CA ALA A 317 -22.78 -20.65 21.74
C ALA A 317 -22.37 -21.79 20.77
N GLU A 318 -22.08 -21.46 19.52
CA GLU A 318 -21.77 -22.40 18.45
C GLU A 318 -20.25 -22.45 18.13
N LEU A 319 -19.48 -21.46 18.59
CA LEU A 319 -18.05 -21.38 18.32
C LEU A 319 -17.22 -22.14 19.36
N PRO A 320 -16.15 -22.87 18.93
CA PRO A 320 -15.24 -23.55 19.84
C PRO A 320 -14.37 -22.57 20.65
N ASN A 321 -14.18 -21.35 20.13
CA ASN A 321 -13.30 -20.33 20.70
C ASN A 321 -14.09 -19.10 21.14
N ASN A 322 -13.43 -18.23 21.90
CA ASN A 322 -14.00 -16.97 22.36
C ASN A 322 -14.43 -16.08 21.18
N LEU A 323 -15.58 -15.41 21.33
CA LEU A 323 -16.03 -14.34 20.45
C LEU A 323 -15.95 -13.00 21.18
N VAL A 324 -15.31 -12.02 20.55
CA VAL A 324 -15.07 -10.69 21.10
C VAL A 324 -15.65 -9.61 20.20
N ILE A 325 -16.43 -8.69 20.75
CA ILE A 325 -16.90 -7.50 20.02
C ILE A 325 -15.87 -6.38 20.12
N ILE A 326 -15.45 -5.83 18.98
CA ILE A 326 -14.64 -4.62 18.88
C ILE A 326 -15.59 -3.45 18.64
N THR A 327 -15.56 -2.43 19.51
CA THR A 327 -16.44 -1.26 19.38
C THR A 327 -15.76 0.00 19.89
N GLN A 328 -16.20 1.15 19.36
CA GLN A 328 -15.86 2.46 19.89
C GLN A 328 -17.00 3.07 20.74
N ASP A 329 -18.09 2.34 20.97
CA ASP A 329 -19.18 2.77 21.85
C ASP A 329 -19.07 2.09 23.22
N LYS A 330 -18.99 2.93 24.28
CA LYS A 330 -18.98 2.47 25.67
C LYS A 330 -20.27 1.72 26.02
N ARG A 331 -21.41 2.11 25.44
CA ARG A 331 -22.72 1.47 25.67
C ARG A 331 -22.77 0.08 25.06
N VAL A 332 -22.30 -0.08 23.81
CA VAL A 332 -22.16 -1.39 23.17
C VAL A 332 -21.24 -2.29 23.98
N SER A 333 -20.10 -1.77 24.46
CA SER A 333 -19.16 -2.55 25.28
C SER A 333 -19.77 -2.98 26.64
N SER A 334 -20.51 -2.09 27.29
CA SER A 334 -21.18 -2.38 28.56
C SER A 334 -22.32 -3.40 28.38
N SER A 335 -23.13 -3.21 27.35
CA SER A 335 -24.29 -4.07 27.03
C SER A 335 -23.89 -5.46 26.55
N SER A 336 -22.83 -5.57 25.74
CA SER A 336 -22.28 -6.88 25.34
C SER A 336 -21.78 -7.67 26.56
N SER A 337 -21.04 -7.01 27.44
CA SER A 337 -20.49 -7.62 28.65
C SER A 337 -21.60 -8.13 29.59
N SER A 338 -22.66 -7.34 29.79
CA SER A 338 -23.80 -7.77 30.62
C SER A 338 -24.59 -8.94 30.03
N GLN A 339 -24.52 -9.11 28.70
CA GLN A 339 -25.12 -10.25 28.00
C GLN A 339 -24.16 -11.45 27.83
N GLY A 340 -23.00 -11.40 28.49
CA GLY A 340 -22.03 -12.50 28.52
C GLY A 340 -21.15 -12.59 27.27
N VAL A 341 -21.08 -11.54 26.45
CA VAL A 341 -20.17 -11.45 25.28
C VAL A 341 -19.01 -10.53 25.63
N LYS A 342 -17.78 -11.00 25.45
CA LYS A 342 -16.58 -10.18 25.73
C LYS A 342 -16.51 -9.04 24.73
N SER A 343 -16.09 -7.85 25.16
CA SER A 343 -15.86 -6.73 24.25
C SER A 343 -14.57 -5.97 24.54
N ILE A 344 -14.02 -5.37 23.50
CA ILE A 344 -12.90 -4.44 23.55
C ILE A 344 -13.43 -3.09 23.10
N TYR A 345 -13.66 -2.21 24.08
CA TYR A 345 -13.86 -0.79 23.83
C TYR A 345 -12.53 -0.16 23.43
N VAL A 346 -12.38 0.28 22.18
CA VAL A 346 -11.08 0.75 21.65
C VAL A 346 -10.69 2.16 22.10
N GLY A 347 -11.66 2.97 22.54
CA GLY A 347 -11.40 4.31 23.09
C GLY A 347 -11.15 5.40 22.04
N ASN A 348 -10.35 6.39 22.44
CA ASN A 348 -9.95 7.49 21.57
C ASN A 348 -8.61 7.18 20.90
N PRO A 349 -8.40 7.66 19.67
CA PRO A 349 -7.17 7.39 18.97
C PRO A 349 -6.05 8.35 19.44
N SER A 350 -4.81 7.85 19.43
CA SER A 350 -3.61 8.57 19.79
C SER A 350 -2.67 8.69 18.59
N PRO A 351 -1.79 9.72 18.53
CA PRO A 351 -0.78 9.84 17.49
C PRO A 351 0.06 8.58 17.29
N SER A 352 0.36 8.26 16.04
CA SER A 352 1.23 7.16 15.62
C SER A 352 2.26 7.65 14.61
N MET A 353 3.52 7.24 14.79
CA MET A 353 4.60 7.58 13.86
C MET A 353 4.48 6.85 12.52
N ASN A 354 3.63 5.82 12.43
CA ASN A 354 3.49 4.95 11.27
C ASN A 354 2.07 5.03 10.72
N GLY A 355 1.89 5.76 9.62
CA GLY A 355 0.64 5.85 8.85
C GLY A 355 0.86 5.68 7.35
N ASN A 356 -0.19 5.31 6.62
CA ASN A 356 -0.20 5.18 5.17
C ASN A 356 -0.75 6.46 4.53
N ILE A 357 0.13 7.27 3.91
CA ILE A 357 -0.30 8.51 3.28
C ILE A 357 -1.24 8.29 2.09
N GLY A 358 -1.10 7.16 1.39
CA GLY A 358 -2.00 6.82 0.30
C GLY A 358 -3.42 6.54 0.78
N GLU A 359 -3.60 5.89 1.94
CA GLU A 359 -4.92 5.72 2.56
C GLU A 359 -5.51 7.05 3.02
N PHE A 360 -4.67 7.95 3.54
CA PHE A 360 -5.10 9.30 3.95
C PHE A 360 -5.61 10.08 2.74
N LEU A 361 -4.84 10.12 1.65
CA LEU A 361 -5.21 10.82 0.42
C LEU A 361 -6.45 10.21 -0.23
N TYR A 362 -6.55 8.88 -0.30
CA TYR A 362 -7.72 8.17 -0.80
C TYR A 362 -8.98 8.47 0.02
N CYS A 363 -8.87 8.48 1.35
CA CYS A 363 -10.01 8.81 2.20
C CYS A 363 -10.44 10.28 2.04
N LEU A 364 -9.47 11.19 2.05
CA LEU A 364 -9.73 12.62 2.00
C LEU A 364 -10.25 13.07 0.62
N SER A 365 -9.89 12.38 -0.46
CA SER A 365 -10.35 12.69 -1.82
C SER A 365 -11.85 12.53 -2.02
N PHE A 366 -12.59 11.86 -1.13
CA PHE A 366 -14.06 11.85 -1.21
C PHE A 366 -14.68 13.15 -0.66
N TYR A 367 -13.96 13.85 0.20
CA TYR A 367 -14.46 15.05 0.88
C TYR A 367 -13.92 16.33 0.24
N LYS A 368 -12.67 16.32 -0.22
CA LYS A 368 -11.92 17.53 -0.61
C LYS A 368 -11.17 17.31 -1.92
N ASN A 369 -10.94 18.41 -2.65
CA ASN A 369 -9.91 18.43 -3.69
C ASN A 369 -8.56 18.61 -3.00
N ILE A 370 -7.56 17.85 -3.44
CA ILE A 370 -6.24 17.82 -2.79
C ILE A 370 -5.17 18.13 -3.82
N ASP A 371 -4.35 19.13 -3.52
CA ASP A 371 -3.15 19.46 -4.27
C ASP A 371 -1.91 18.83 -3.64
N ILE A 372 -1.10 18.16 -4.46
CA ILE A 372 0.24 17.70 -4.10
C ILE A 372 1.24 18.73 -4.61
N VAL A 373 1.97 19.34 -3.69
CA VAL A 373 2.89 20.45 -3.95
C VAL A 373 4.31 20.06 -3.57
N VAL A 374 5.28 20.41 -4.40
CA VAL A 374 6.71 20.20 -4.15
C VAL A 374 7.44 21.52 -4.37
N LYS A 375 8.18 21.99 -3.36
CA LYS A 375 8.90 23.28 -3.44
C LYS A 375 8.03 24.47 -3.91
N GLY A 376 6.74 24.47 -3.54
CA GLY A 376 5.78 25.51 -3.91
C GLY A 376 5.11 25.32 -5.28
N GLU A 377 5.52 24.32 -6.08
CA GLU A 377 4.92 24.01 -7.37
C GLU A 377 3.86 22.90 -7.25
N ARG A 378 2.69 23.10 -7.88
CA ARG A 378 1.64 22.07 -7.95
C ARG A 378 2.06 20.96 -8.92
N MET A 379 2.23 19.76 -8.40
CA MET A 379 2.67 18.59 -9.17
C MET A 379 1.47 17.81 -9.70
N ALA A 380 0.50 17.55 -8.83
CA ALA A 380 -0.71 16.78 -9.15
C ALA A 380 -1.89 17.19 -8.26
N GLU A 381 -3.09 16.86 -8.70
CA GLU A 381 -4.35 17.15 -8.01
C GLU A 381 -5.19 15.86 -7.93
N LEU A 382 -5.65 15.51 -6.73
CA LEU A 382 -6.71 14.51 -6.55
C LEU A 382 -8.04 15.25 -6.53
N HIS A 383 -8.93 14.86 -7.45
CA HIS A 383 -10.26 15.45 -7.53
C HIS A 383 -11.22 14.75 -6.58
N ASN A 384 -12.24 15.49 -6.14
CA ASN A 384 -13.34 14.94 -5.37
C ASN A 384 -13.99 13.76 -6.11
N GLU A 385 -13.81 12.55 -5.58
CA GLU A 385 -14.27 11.34 -6.24
C GLU A 385 -15.79 11.25 -6.26
N VAL A 386 -16.33 10.86 -7.42
CA VAL A 386 -17.75 10.53 -7.53
C VAL A 386 -18.00 9.22 -6.77
N LEU A 387 -19.09 9.15 -6.00
CA LEU A 387 -19.61 7.93 -5.39
C LEU A 387 -20.01 6.92 -6.51
N SER A 388 -19.02 6.26 -7.12
CA SER A 388 -19.18 5.22 -8.13
C SER A 388 -18.25 4.03 -7.81
N ASP A 389 -18.08 3.08 -8.76
CA ASP A 389 -17.35 1.81 -8.63
C ASP A 389 -15.91 1.90 -8.03
N ASN A 390 -15.36 3.10 -7.87
CA ASN A 390 -14.05 3.36 -7.25
C ASN A 390 -13.93 2.89 -5.79
N PHE A 391 -15.05 2.77 -5.04
CA PHE A 391 -15.02 2.25 -3.67
C PHE A 391 -14.55 0.80 -3.58
N THR A 392 -14.90 -0.03 -4.56
CA THR A 392 -14.59 -1.46 -4.52
C THR A 392 -13.09 -1.70 -4.67
N ASN A 393 -12.43 -0.92 -5.53
CA ASN A 393 -11.04 -1.14 -5.93
C ASN A 393 -10.01 -0.23 -5.24
N LYS A 394 -10.45 0.66 -4.33
CA LYS A 394 -9.61 1.68 -3.65
C LYS A 394 -8.72 2.48 -4.61
N LEU A 395 -9.32 2.93 -5.71
CA LEU A 395 -8.62 3.69 -6.73
C LEU A 395 -8.98 5.16 -6.62
N SER A 396 -7.98 6.04 -6.60
CA SER A 396 -8.19 7.48 -6.70
C SER A 396 -7.85 8.03 -8.07
N GLN A 397 -8.73 8.89 -8.56
CA GLN A 397 -8.47 9.65 -9.77
C GLN A 397 -7.54 10.83 -9.46
N ILE A 398 -6.40 10.86 -10.13
CA ILE A 398 -5.39 11.89 -9.99
C ILE A 398 -5.10 12.53 -11.34
N LYS A 399 -4.90 13.85 -11.33
CA LYS A 399 -4.56 14.66 -12.50
C LYS A 399 -3.17 15.25 -12.32
N THR A 400 -2.27 14.97 -13.24
CA THR A 400 -0.96 15.61 -13.31
C THR A 400 -1.09 17.07 -13.74
N ILE A 401 -0.43 17.97 -13.02
CA ILE A 401 -0.34 19.41 -13.30
C ILE A 401 1.02 19.75 -13.91
N ASN A 402 2.11 19.21 -13.35
CA ASN A 402 3.45 19.37 -13.90
C ASN A 402 3.81 18.19 -14.83
N ASP A 403 3.75 18.43 -16.15
CA ASP A 403 4.02 17.43 -17.18
C ASP A 403 5.45 16.88 -17.20
N GLU A 404 6.41 17.62 -16.64
CA GLU A 404 7.79 17.17 -16.55
C GLU A 404 7.95 15.97 -15.61
N TYR A 405 7.02 15.80 -14.66
CA TYR A 405 7.05 14.77 -13.64
C TYR A 405 5.67 14.09 -13.50
N ASN A 406 5.19 13.53 -14.61
CA ASN A 406 3.97 12.71 -14.69
C ASN A 406 4.17 11.30 -14.08
N TYR A 407 4.66 11.26 -12.84
CA TYR A 407 4.78 10.04 -12.06
C TYR A 407 3.45 9.34 -11.75
N PRO A 408 2.29 10.02 -11.74
CA PRO A 408 1.02 9.31 -11.70
C PRO A 408 0.87 8.35 -12.89
N LYS A 409 1.17 8.78 -14.12
CA LYS A 409 1.11 7.89 -15.28
C LYS A 409 2.12 6.75 -15.17
N PHE A 410 3.33 7.03 -14.71
CA PHE A 410 4.36 6.02 -14.47
C PHE A 410 3.87 4.92 -13.52
N LEU A 411 3.32 5.30 -12.36
CA LEU A 411 2.80 4.35 -11.37
C LEU A 411 1.58 3.59 -11.88
N SER A 412 0.70 4.24 -12.65
CA SER A 412 -0.46 3.56 -13.24
C SER A 412 -0.05 2.45 -14.22
N GLU A 413 0.97 2.69 -15.07
CA GLU A 413 1.50 1.63 -15.94
C GLU A 413 2.23 0.54 -15.14
N LEU A 414 2.92 0.92 -14.06
CA LEU A 414 3.58 -0.03 -13.18
C LEU A 414 2.59 -0.94 -12.43
N GLU A 415 1.45 -0.41 -11.97
CA GLU A 415 0.38 -1.20 -11.37
C GLU A 415 -0.18 -2.23 -12.34
N LYS A 416 -0.47 -1.84 -13.58
CA LYS A 416 -0.97 -2.76 -14.63
C LYS A 416 0.01 -3.90 -14.88
N PHE A 417 1.31 -3.59 -14.90
CA PHE A 417 2.35 -4.58 -15.10
C PHE A 417 2.48 -5.56 -13.92
N LEU A 418 2.43 -5.06 -12.68
CA LEU A 418 2.63 -5.88 -11.48
C LEU A 418 1.37 -6.66 -11.09
N MET A 419 0.19 -6.09 -11.35
CA MET A 419 -1.12 -6.65 -11.03
C MET A 419 -1.94 -6.80 -12.32
N PRO A 420 -1.55 -7.70 -13.24
CA PRO A 420 -2.35 -7.96 -14.43
C PRO A 420 -3.73 -8.42 -13.98
N SER A 421 -4.76 -7.77 -14.53
CA SER A 421 -6.18 -7.98 -14.26
C SER A 421 -6.46 -9.46 -14.05
N GLU A 422 -7.00 -9.84 -12.89
CA GLU A 422 -7.72 -11.10 -12.76
C GLU A 422 -8.92 -10.99 -13.71
N HIS A 423 -8.80 -11.62 -14.88
CA HIS A 423 -9.89 -11.80 -15.84
C HIS A 423 -10.72 -13.02 -15.46
#